data_AF-A0A812NUI9-F1
#
_entry.id   AF-A0A812NUI9-F1
#
_cell.length_a   1.000
_cell.length_b   1.000
_cell.length_c   1.000
_cell.angle_alpha   90.00
_cell.angle_beta   90.00
_cell.angle_gamma   90.00
#
_symmetry.space_group_name_H-M   'P 1'
#
loop_
_entity.id
_entity.type
_entity.pdbx_description
1 polymer ?
#
loop_
_entity_poly.entity_id
_entity_poly.type
_entity_poly.pdbx_seq_one_letter_code
_entity_poly.pdbx_strand_id
1 'polypeptide(L)'
;MRIVQMLPDNTLVGRFFSVGHSNNEADQFFKLLEKHNVKELVDVRSIPSSGKFPHFKRNALQAQCQRRGIAYRHCPQLGNKGVDGGILALLATEDGAAALEKLASSARQATLLGPKTAMMCAEADWHECHRQVVAQRLLEEFGIVVAHIKRDGSLEHHPSDHVLPPYFGAARAPTLAPRFASAYSAEALCCAEPSLHAGYSRAGPSLAGTGHGDGPLGDLTAFAPRDPLQMPHTPPAPAAADLPPEPPSSEDAKPKRRWKRA
;
A
#
# COMPACT_ATOMS: atom_id res chain seq x y z
N MET A 1 -11.63 25.58 11.59
CA MET A 1 -12.14 24.92 10.37
C MET A 1 -11.03 24.93 9.33
N ARG A 2 -10.44 23.79 8.97
CA ARG A 2 -9.45 23.72 7.88
C ARG A 2 -10.20 23.45 6.58
N ILE A 3 -10.04 24.37 5.63
CA ILE A 3 -10.68 24.41 4.32
C ILE A 3 -10.24 23.19 3.52
N VAL A 4 -11.21 22.51 2.92
CA VAL A 4 -10.98 21.48 1.91
C VAL A 4 -10.32 22.17 0.73
N GLN A 5 -9.11 21.77 0.34
CA GLN A 5 -8.59 22.15 -0.97
C GLN A 5 -9.26 21.22 -2.00
N MET A 6 -10.52 21.54 -2.30
CA MET A 6 -11.15 21.13 -3.55
C MET A 6 -10.53 22.02 -4.62
N LEU A 7 -10.02 21.43 -5.70
CA LEU A 7 -9.82 22.23 -6.91
C LEU A 7 -11.20 22.67 -7.44
N PRO A 8 -11.29 23.76 -8.22
CA PRO A 8 -12.56 24.35 -8.68
C PRO A 8 -13.49 23.40 -9.46
N ASP A 9 -13.06 22.19 -9.77
CA ASP A 9 -13.68 21.21 -10.65
C ASP A 9 -14.09 19.88 -9.95
N ASN A 10 -14.01 19.78 -8.63
CA ASN A 10 -14.14 18.54 -7.86
C ASN A 10 -12.98 17.53 -7.95
N THR A 11 -11.79 17.89 -8.41
CA THR A 11 -10.62 16.99 -8.35
C THR A 11 -10.20 16.73 -6.90
N LEU A 12 -10.08 15.44 -6.55
CA LEU A 12 -9.69 14.97 -5.23
C LEU A 12 -8.16 14.96 -5.10
N VAL A 13 -7.59 16.08 -4.64
CA VAL A 13 -6.14 16.18 -4.39
C VAL A 13 -5.77 15.52 -3.06
N GLY A 14 -4.71 14.71 -3.05
CA GLY A 14 -4.00 14.30 -1.84
C GLY A 14 -4.64 13.20 -0.98
N ARG A 15 -5.50 12.33 -1.55
CA ARG A 15 -6.22 11.28 -0.78
C ARG A 15 -5.81 9.85 -1.12
N PHE A 16 -4.99 9.67 -2.15
CA PHE A 16 -4.45 8.38 -2.55
C PHE A 16 -2.93 8.46 -2.64
N PHE A 17 -2.26 7.53 -1.97
CA PHE A 17 -0.80 7.53 -1.85
C PHE A 17 -0.17 6.41 -2.67
N SER A 18 1.09 6.58 -3.04
CA SER A 18 1.94 5.46 -3.42
C SER A 18 3.17 5.41 -2.51
N VAL A 19 3.66 4.21 -2.21
CA VAL A 19 4.87 4.03 -1.42
C VAL A 19 5.72 2.87 -1.95
N GLY A 20 7.04 3.03 -1.89
CA GLY A 20 8.01 1.99 -2.23
C GLY A 20 8.60 1.41 -0.97
N HIS A 21 8.60 0.08 -0.82
CA HIS A 21 9.18 -0.52 0.38
C HIS A 21 10.71 -0.54 0.37
N SER A 22 11.34 -0.63 -0.82
CA SER A 22 12.80 -0.63 -1.00
C SER A 22 13.50 -1.58 0.00
N ASN A 23 14.57 -1.09 0.61
CA ASN A 23 15.30 -1.68 1.73
C ASN A 23 14.91 -1.06 3.08
N ASN A 24 13.70 -0.48 3.21
CA ASN A 24 13.26 0.08 4.49
C ASN A 24 13.11 -1.05 5.53
N GLU A 25 13.51 -0.76 6.75
CA GLU A 25 13.10 -1.58 7.89
C GLU A 25 11.58 -1.50 8.08
N ALA A 26 10.99 -2.54 8.65
CA ALA A 26 9.53 -2.62 8.82
C ALA A 26 8.98 -1.38 9.54
N ASP A 27 9.57 -1.00 10.67
CA ASP A 27 9.09 0.13 11.47
C ASP A 27 9.25 1.47 10.76
N GLN A 28 10.31 1.65 9.98
CA GLN A 28 10.48 2.87 9.18
C GLN A 28 9.39 2.97 8.11
N PHE A 29 9.09 1.86 7.42
CA PHE A 29 8.03 1.81 6.43
C PHE A 29 6.66 2.13 7.03
N PHE A 30 6.32 1.55 8.17
CA PHE A 30 5.05 1.84 8.82
C PHE A 30 4.96 3.26 9.38
N LYS A 31 6.06 3.85 9.85
CA LYS A 31 6.10 5.28 10.21
C LYS A 31 5.74 6.19 9.03
N LEU A 32 6.14 5.84 7.80
CA LEU A 32 5.74 6.59 6.60
C LEU A 32 4.22 6.52 6.37
N LEU A 33 3.62 5.34 6.54
CA LEU A 33 2.18 5.15 6.40
C LEU A 33 1.39 5.89 7.48
N GLU A 34 1.85 5.81 8.73
CA GLU A 34 1.24 6.46 9.90
C GLU A 34 1.30 7.98 9.79
N LYS A 35 2.45 8.54 9.36
CA LYS A 35 2.63 10.00 9.13
C LYS A 35 1.53 10.57 8.22
N HIS A 36 1.12 9.79 7.22
CA HIS A 36 0.12 10.21 6.25
C HIS A 36 -1.30 9.75 6.57
N ASN A 37 -1.51 9.09 7.72
CA ASN A 37 -2.78 8.51 8.15
C ASN A 37 -3.35 7.46 7.17
N VAL A 38 -2.48 6.66 6.56
CA VAL A 38 -2.88 5.54 5.71
C VAL A 38 -3.56 4.46 6.57
N LYS A 39 -4.74 4.02 6.13
CA LYS A 39 -5.55 2.98 6.78
C LYS A 39 -5.81 1.78 5.88
N GLU A 40 -5.53 1.87 4.59
CA GLU A 40 -5.53 0.74 3.66
C GLU A 40 -4.22 0.73 2.87
N LEU A 41 -3.56 -0.43 2.84
CA LEU A 41 -2.37 -0.69 2.04
C LEU A 41 -2.71 -1.73 0.96
N VAL A 42 -2.61 -1.31 -0.30
CA VAL A 42 -2.82 -2.16 -1.47
C VAL A 42 -1.47 -2.56 -2.06
N ASP A 43 -1.11 -3.82 -1.91
CA ASP A 43 0.10 -4.39 -2.48
C ASP A 43 -0.12 -4.75 -3.96
N VAL A 44 0.45 -3.96 -4.87
CA VAL A 44 0.30 -4.17 -6.32
C VAL A 44 1.38 -5.09 -6.89
N ARG A 45 2.29 -5.64 -6.07
CA ARG A 45 3.33 -6.55 -6.55
C ARG A 45 2.70 -7.82 -7.11
N SER A 46 3.14 -8.25 -8.30
CA SER A 46 2.71 -9.54 -8.88
C SER A 46 2.97 -10.71 -7.92
N ILE A 47 4.14 -10.72 -7.28
CA ILE A 47 4.54 -11.75 -6.33
C ILE A 47 5.15 -11.10 -5.09
N PRO A 48 4.44 -11.05 -3.95
CA PRO A 48 4.90 -10.46 -2.70
C PRO A 48 5.80 -11.44 -1.90
N SER A 49 6.83 -11.98 -2.56
CA SER A 49 7.82 -12.88 -1.98
C SER A 49 9.21 -12.23 -2.03
N SER A 50 9.59 -11.54 -0.95
CA SER A 50 10.95 -11.03 -0.79
C SER A 50 11.77 -11.99 0.06
N GLY A 51 12.80 -12.61 -0.52
CA GLY A 51 13.78 -13.40 0.24
C GLY A 51 14.68 -12.51 1.09
N LYS A 52 15.12 -11.37 0.54
CA LYS A 52 16.03 -10.41 1.18
C LYS A 52 15.36 -9.58 2.29
N PHE A 53 14.05 -9.34 2.18
CA PHE A 53 13.29 -8.56 3.15
C PHE A 53 12.08 -9.37 3.65
N PRO A 54 12.29 -10.30 4.59
CA PRO A 54 11.24 -11.22 5.07
C PRO A 54 10.00 -10.50 5.61
N HIS A 55 10.16 -9.31 6.18
CA HIS A 55 9.08 -8.46 6.69
C HIS A 55 8.13 -7.94 5.60
N PHE A 56 8.56 -7.93 4.33
CA PHE A 56 7.71 -7.59 3.19
C PHE A 56 7.17 -8.81 2.45
N LYS A 57 7.34 -10.03 2.99
CA LYS A 57 6.57 -11.20 2.53
C LYS A 57 5.10 -10.99 2.90
N ARG A 58 4.19 -11.44 2.03
CA ARG A 58 2.74 -11.29 2.20
C ARG A 58 2.24 -11.52 3.63
N ASN A 59 2.54 -12.67 4.23
CA ASN A 59 2.03 -13.03 5.56
C ASN A 59 2.59 -12.11 6.66
N ALA A 60 3.89 -11.81 6.59
CA ALA A 60 4.53 -10.91 7.57
C ALA A 60 3.99 -9.48 7.45
N LEU A 61 3.85 -8.99 6.22
CA LEU A 61 3.31 -7.67 5.92
C LEU A 61 1.85 -7.55 6.38
N GLN A 62 1.01 -8.54 6.07
CA GLN A 62 -0.38 -8.59 6.51
C GLN A 62 -0.50 -8.59 8.05
N ALA A 63 0.34 -9.37 8.74
CA ALA A 63 0.35 -9.40 10.21
C ALA A 63 0.79 -8.06 10.82
N GLN A 64 1.78 -7.39 10.22
CA GLN A 64 2.20 -6.05 10.63
C GLN A 64 1.10 -5.01 10.42
N CYS A 65 0.45 -5.03 9.25
CA CYS A 65 -0.69 -4.16 8.94
C CYS A 65 -1.83 -4.35 9.95
N GLN A 66 -2.20 -5.60 10.25
CA GLN A 66 -3.25 -5.93 11.20
C GLN A 66 -2.95 -5.37 12.60
N ARG A 67 -1.71 -5.55 13.11
CA ARG A 67 -1.30 -5.01 14.42
C ARG A 67 -1.34 -3.49 14.51
N ARG A 68 -1.24 -2.80 13.37
CA ARG A 68 -1.22 -1.33 13.28
C ARG A 68 -2.55 -0.73 12.83
N GLY A 69 -3.60 -1.55 12.71
CA GLY A 69 -4.92 -1.09 12.27
C GLY A 69 -4.95 -0.61 10.81
N ILE A 70 -4.12 -1.20 9.96
CA ILE A 70 -4.07 -0.94 8.52
C ILE A 70 -4.68 -2.15 7.81
N ALA A 71 -5.72 -1.93 7.00
CA ALA A 71 -6.26 -2.95 6.11
C ALA A 71 -5.23 -3.30 5.04
N TYR A 72 -5.06 -4.60 4.75
CA TYR A 72 -4.11 -5.07 3.74
C TYR A 72 -4.85 -5.82 2.63
N ARG A 73 -4.56 -5.46 1.38
CA ARG A 73 -5.10 -6.12 0.18
C ARG A 73 -3.97 -6.38 -0.80
N HIS A 74 -3.82 -7.63 -1.26
CA HIS A 74 -2.93 -7.97 -2.37
C HIS A 74 -3.71 -7.89 -3.70
N CYS A 75 -3.16 -7.18 -4.68
CA CYS A 75 -3.80 -6.91 -5.97
C CYS A 75 -2.80 -7.16 -7.12
N PRO A 76 -2.51 -8.43 -7.45
CA PRO A 76 -1.56 -8.79 -8.50
C PRO A 76 -2.01 -8.36 -9.90
N GLN A 77 -3.29 -8.08 -10.10
CA GLN A 77 -3.88 -7.55 -11.35
C GLN A 77 -3.31 -6.17 -11.73
N LEU A 78 -2.67 -5.47 -10.79
CA LEU A 78 -2.00 -4.19 -11.02
C LEU A 78 -0.46 -4.32 -10.99
N GLY A 79 0.04 -5.55 -11.08
CA GLY A 79 1.47 -5.83 -11.09
C GLY A 79 2.11 -5.64 -12.46
N ASN A 80 3.36 -6.10 -12.58
CA ASN A 80 4.14 -5.99 -13.82
C ASN A 80 5.02 -7.21 -14.10
N LYS A 81 5.44 -7.94 -13.07
CA LYS A 81 6.44 -9.00 -13.21
C LYS A 81 5.78 -10.30 -13.70
N GLY A 82 6.36 -10.90 -14.74
CA GLY A 82 5.94 -12.21 -15.24
C GLY A 82 4.70 -12.18 -16.14
N VAL A 83 4.33 -11.00 -16.63
CA VAL A 83 3.22 -10.81 -17.56
C VAL A 83 3.78 -10.39 -18.90
N ASP A 84 3.38 -11.10 -19.95
CA ASP A 84 3.69 -10.70 -21.32
C ASP A 84 2.99 -9.36 -21.63
N GLY A 85 3.73 -8.42 -22.23
CA GLY A 85 3.28 -7.03 -22.39
C GLY A 85 3.21 -6.19 -21.10
N GLY A 86 3.59 -6.74 -19.95
CA GLY A 86 3.71 -6.01 -18.68
C GLY A 86 2.40 -5.44 -18.13
N ILE A 87 2.51 -4.39 -17.32
CA ILE A 87 1.36 -3.76 -16.66
C ILE A 87 0.32 -3.20 -17.63
N LEU A 88 0.73 -2.67 -18.79
CA LEU A 88 -0.24 -2.15 -19.77
C LEU A 88 -1.13 -3.26 -20.33
N ALA A 89 -0.57 -4.45 -20.58
CA ALA A 89 -1.35 -5.60 -21.00
C ALA A 89 -2.34 -6.06 -19.91
N LEU A 90 -1.89 -6.10 -18.64
CA LEU A 90 -2.79 -6.40 -17.52
C LEU A 90 -3.97 -5.41 -17.44
N LEU A 91 -3.69 -4.12 -17.51
CA LEU A 91 -4.72 -3.08 -17.43
C LEU A 91 -5.72 -3.11 -18.60
N ALA A 92 -5.35 -3.71 -19.73
CA ALA A 92 -6.25 -3.93 -20.86
C ALA A 92 -7.20 -5.12 -20.66
N THR A 93 -6.96 -5.98 -19.66
CA THR A 93 -7.88 -7.08 -19.30
C THR A 93 -9.03 -6.58 -18.43
N GLU A 94 -10.14 -7.32 -18.41
CA GLU A 94 -11.28 -7.01 -17.54
C GLU A 94 -10.88 -7.01 -16.06
N ASP A 95 -10.05 -7.97 -15.63
CA ASP A 95 -9.55 -8.05 -14.25
C ASP A 95 -8.68 -6.86 -13.85
N GLY A 96 -7.81 -6.40 -14.77
CA GLY A 96 -6.97 -5.23 -14.55
C GLY A 96 -7.77 -3.93 -14.48
N ALA A 97 -8.73 -3.76 -15.39
CA ALA A 97 -9.65 -2.62 -15.38
C ALA A 97 -10.50 -2.60 -14.10
N ALA A 98 -11.07 -3.74 -13.70
CA ALA A 98 -11.83 -3.86 -12.45
C ALA A 98 -10.97 -3.58 -11.21
N ALA A 99 -9.70 -4.01 -11.21
CA ALA A 99 -8.77 -3.72 -10.13
C ALA A 99 -8.44 -2.22 -10.02
N LEU A 100 -8.26 -1.54 -11.16
CA LEU A 100 -8.02 -0.10 -11.21
C LEU A 100 -9.25 0.68 -10.72
N GLU A 101 -10.45 0.30 -11.16
CA GLU A 101 -11.71 0.89 -10.70
C GLU A 101 -11.93 0.68 -9.19
N LYS A 102 -11.54 -0.48 -8.66
CA LYS A 102 -11.57 -0.75 -7.22
C LYS A 102 -10.61 0.15 -6.44
N LEU A 103 -9.42 0.45 -6.97
CA LEU A 103 -8.53 1.45 -6.39
C LEU A 103 -9.16 2.85 -6.43
N ALA A 104 -9.74 3.23 -7.56
CA ALA A 104 -10.41 4.51 -7.70
C ALA A 104 -11.58 4.67 -6.70
N SER A 105 -12.32 3.58 -6.47
CA SER A 105 -13.39 3.52 -5.47
C SER A 105 -12.86 3.70 -4.05
N SER A 106 -11.77 3.01 -3.67
CA SER A 106 -11.08 3.23 -2.39
C SER A 106 -10.67 4.72 -2.23
N ALA A 107 -10.12 5.34 -3.28
CA ALA A 107 -9.71 6.74 -3.26
C ALA A 107 -10.88 7.72 -3.08
N ARG A 108 -12.02 7.45 -3.70
CA ARG A 108 -13.24 8.29 -3.60
C ARG A 108 -13.91 8.20 -2.23
N GLN A 109 -13.85 7.02 -1.60
CA GLN A 109 -14.37 6.82 -0.25
C GLN A 109 -13.52 7.53 0.82
N ALA A 110 -12.27 7.90 0.51
CA ALA A 110 -11.45 8.71 1.39
C ALA A 110 -12.04 10.13 1.53
N THR A 111 -12.72 10.37 2.64
CA THR A 111 -13.12 11.72 3.07
C THR A 111 -11.91 12.45 3.69
N LEU A 112 -12.01 13.76 3.95
CA LEU A 112 -10.93 14.54 4.61
C LEU A 112 -10.46 13.94 5.95
N LEU A 113 -11.39 13.32 6.67
CA LEU A 113 -11.16 12.67 7.95
C LEU A 113 -11.18 11.15 7.83
N GLY A 114 -11.35 10.64 6.60
CA GLY A 114 -11.58 9.24 6.30
C GLY A 114 -10.29 8.44 6.14
N PRO A 115 -10.41 7.11 6.10
CA PRO A 115 -9.28 6.23 5.87
C PRO A 115 -8.63 6.54 4.51
N LYS A 116 -7.32 6.79 4.52
CA LYS A 116 -6.54 7.01 3.29
C LYS A 116 -5.99 5.68 2.78
N THR A 117 -5.94 5.53 1.47
CA THR A 117 -5.38 4.33 0.83
C THR A 117 -4.01 4.63 0.23
N ALA A 118 -3.08 3.70 0.40
CA ALA A 118 -1.79 3.71 -0.29
C ALA A 118 -1.65 2.45 -1.15
N MET A 119 -1.24 2.60 -2.41
CA MET A 119 -0.70 1.47 -3.17
C MET A 119 0.80 1.31 -2.90
N MET A 120 1.31 0.08 -2.93
CA MET A 120 2.73 -0.18 -2.66
C MET A 120 3.41 -1.13 -3.63
N CYS A 121 4.71 -0.88 -3.86
CA CYS A 121 5.60 -1.74 -4.63
C CYS A 121 6.98 -1.89 -3.96
N ALA A 122 7.93 -2.56 -4.64
CA ALA A 122 9.27 -2.84 -4.15
C ALA A 122 10.27 -1.71 -4.40
N GLU A 123 10.21 -1.03 -5.53
CA GLU A 123 11.16 0.03 -5.91
C GLU A 123 10.96 1.27 -5.04
N ALA A 124 12.05 1.95 -4.66
CA ALA A 124 12.02 3.16 -3.84
C ALA A 124 11.47 4.36 -4.60
N ASP A 125 11.95 4.51 -5.84
CA ASP A 125 11.60 5.57 -6.76
C ASP A 125 10.36 5.15 -7.58
N TRP A 126 9.44 6.08 -7.77
CA TRP A 126 8.22 5.82 -8.53
C TRP A 126 8.49 5.92 -10.05
N HIS A 127 9.47 6.73 -10.47
CA HIS A 127 9.91 6.86 -11.86
C HIS A 127 10.50 5.56 -12.43
N GLU A 128 11.03 4.69 -11.57
CA GLU A 128 11.62 3.40 -11.96
C GLU A 128 10.66 2.21 -11.75
N CYS A 129 9.40 2.49 -11.43
CA CYS A 129 8.45 1.49 -10.95
C CYS A 129 7.15 1.50 -11.75
N HIS A 130 6.50 0.34 -11.87
CA HIS A 130 5.21 0.22 -12.55
C HIS A 130 4.07 1.01 -11.88
N ARG A 131 4.23 1.39 -10.61
CA ARG A 131 3.23 2.23 -9.91
C ARG A 131 3.01 3.59 -10.58
N GLN A 132 3.95 4.07 -11.40
CA GLN A 132 3.72 5.26 -12.23
C GLN A 132 2.64 5.03 -13.28
N VAL A 133 2.54 3.82 -13.83
CA VAL A 133 1.49 3.47 -14.81
C VAL A 133 0.14 3.44 -14.12
N VAL A 134 0.06 2.86 -12.92
CA VAL A 134 -1.18 2.86 -12.12
C VAL A 134 -1.59 4.30 -11.76
N ALA A 135 -0.63 5.14 -11.33
CA ALA A 135 -0.89 6.53 -11.00
C ALA A 135 -1.38 7.32 -12.22
N GLN A 136 -0.75 7.12 -13.37
CA GLN A 136 -1.14 7.74 -14.63
C GLN A 136 -2.57 7.36 -15.02
N ARG A 137 -2.95 6.07 -14.93
CA ARG A 137 -4.32 5.66 -15.25
C ARG A 137 -5.36 6.16 -14.26
N LEU A 138 -5.05 6.18 -12.97
CA LEU A 138 -5.93 6.78 -11.95
C LEU A 138 -6.20 8.26 -12.25
N LEU A 139 -5.20 8.97 -12.74
CA LEU A 139 -5.33 10.36 -13.17
C LEU A 139 -6.19 10.48 -14.44
N GLU A 140 -5.80 9.79 -15.52
CA GLU A 140 -6.45 9.91 -16.84
C GLU A 140 -7.93 9.49 -16.82
N GLU A 141 -8.24 8.38 -16.15
CA GLU A 141 -9.56 7.73 -16.22
C GLU A 141 -10.48 8.19 -15.08
N PHE A 142 -9.92 8.52 -13.92
CA PHE A 142 -10.69 8.79 -12.70
C PHE A 142 -10.44 10.17 -12.09
N GLY A 143 -9.46 10.93 -12.58
CA GLY A 143 -9.14 12.27 -12.07
C GLY A 143 -8.58 12.23 -10.66
N ILE A 144 -7.93 11.14 -10.28
CA ILE A 144 -7.36 10.94 -8.95
C ILE A 144 -5.88 11.27 -8.99
N VAL A 145 -5.49 12.29 -8.23
CA VAL A 145 -4.07 12.63 -8.03
C VAL A 145 -3.45 11.69 -7.01
N VAL A 146 -2.43 10.96 -7.45
CA VAL A 146 -1.61 10.14 -6.54
C VAL A 146 -0.51 11.01 -5.92
N ALA A 147 -0.36 10.95 -4.60
CA ALA A 147 0.79 11.50 -3.89
C ALA A 147 1.82 10.39 -3.60
N HIS A 148 3.00 10.48 -4.20
CA HIS A 148 4.12 9.58 -3.97
C HIS A 148 4.82 9.94 -2.65
N ILE A 149 4.79 9.00 -1.69
CA ILE A 149 5.52 9.11 -0.43
C ILE A 149 6.99 8.80 -0.71
N LYS A 150 7.85 9.79 -0.54
CA LYS A 150 9.32 9.65 -0.65
C LYS A 150 9.92 9.04 0.61
N ARG A 151 11.20 8.68 0.55
CA ARG A 151 11.91 7.99 1.64
C ARG A 151 11.97 8.80 2.95
N ASP A 152 12.03 10.13 2.84
CA ASP A 152 11.99 11.07 3.97
C ASP A 152 10.55 11.35 4.46
N GLY A 153 9.55 10.72 3.83
CA GLY A 153 8.14 10.92 4.10
C GLY A 153 7.57 12.24 3.60
N SER A 154 8.29 13.00 2.78
CA SER A 154 7.71 14.08 1.99
C SER A 154 6.85 13.53 0.86
N LEU A 155 5.97 14.36 0.32
CA LEU A 155 5.05 13.99 -0.75
C LEU A 155 5.48 14.64 -2.06
N GLU A 156 5.33 13.89 -3.13
CA GLU A 156 5.45 14.37 -4.50
C GLU A 156 4.18 14.01 -5.25
N HIS A 157 3.49 15.00 -5.82
CA HIS A 157 2.29 14.72 -6.60
C HIS A 157 2.66 14.16 -7.97
N HIS A 158 1.91 13.16 -8.42
CA HIS A 158 2.07 12.63 -9.76
C HIS A 158 1.84 13.76 -10.79
N PRO A 159 2.81 14.05 -11.68
CA PRO A 159 2.70 15.16 -12.62
C PRO A 159 1.58 14.89 -13.63
N SER A 160 0.80 15.92 -13.95
CA SER A 160 -0.26 15.81 -14.97
C SER A 160 0.30 15.72 -16.39
N ASP A 161 1.54 16.15 -16.59
CA ASP A 161 2.33 16.10 -17.82
C ASP A 161 3.32 14.92 -17.84
N HIS A 162 3.22 13.98 -16.89
CA HIS A 162 4.12 12.84 -16.81
C HIS A 162 4.02 11.98 -18.07
N VAL A 163 5.17 11.75 -18.71
CA VAL A 163 5.27 10.87 -19.88
C VAL A 163 5.82 9.52 -19.44
N LEU A 164 5.04 8.47 -19.69
CA LEU A 164 5.46 7.11 -19.36
C LEU A 164 6.73 6.73 -20.16
N PRO A 165 7.75 6.17 -19.50
CA PRO A 165 8.94 5.69 -20.18
C PRO A 165 8.63 4.65 -21.26
N PRO A 166 9.39 4.61 -22.38
CA PRO A 166 9.14 3.73 -23.52
C PRO A 166 9.05 2.23 -23.19
N TYR A 167 9.67 1.80 -22.09
CA TYR A 167 9.68 0.41 -21.68
C TYR A 167 8.37 -0.06 -21.03
N PHE A 168 7.45 0.86 -20.69
CA PHE A 168 6.07 0.49 -20.34
C PHE A 168 5.17 0.42 -21.56
N GLY A 169 5.54 1.04 -22.67
CA GLY A 169 4.76 1.16 -23.90
C GLY A 169 5.22 2.37 -24.71
N ALA A 170 4.64 2.64 -25.88
CA ALA A 170 4.99 3.82 -26.67
C ALA A 170 4.83 5.10 -25.82
N ALA A 171 5.89 5.92 -25.77
CA ALA A 171 5.86 7.19 -25.06
C ALA A 171 4.73 8.05 -25.62
N ARG A 172 3.70 8.28 -24.81
CA ARG A 172 2.53 9.07 -25.18
C ARG A 172 2.35 10.16 -24.14
N ALA A 173 2.03 11.35 -24.61
CA ALA A 173 1.57 12.41 -23.73
C ALA A 173 0.33 11.94 -22.96
N PRO A 174 0.21 12.32 -21.69
CA PRO A 174 -0.91 11.93 -20.86
C PRO A 174 -2.22 12.42 -21.47
N THR A 175 -3.23 11.55 -21.53
CA THR A 175 -4.54 11.88 -22.11
C THR A 175 -5.53 12.12 -20.99
N LEU A 176 -5.52 13.32 -20.42
CA LEU A 176 -6.52 13.70 -19.42
C LEU A 176 -7.90 13.69 -20.07
N ALA A 177 -8.85 12.95 -19.47
CA ALA A 177 -10.23 13.02 -19.93
C ALA A 177 -10.72 14.49 -19.88
N PRO A 178 -11.55 14.95 -20.84
CA PRO A 178 -11.96 16.36 -20.95
C PRO A 178 -12.54 16.94 -19.65
N ARG A 179 -13.23 16.10 -18.85
CA ARG A 179 -13.79 16.45 -17.54
C ARG A 179 -12.76 16.79 -16.46
N PHE A 180 -11.49 16.42 -16.65
CA PHE A 180 -10.39 16.70 -15.71
C PHE A 180 -9.40 17.73 -16.24
N ALA A 181 -9.37 17.98 -17.56
CA ALA A 181 -8.39 18.87 -18.17
C ALA A 181 -8.49 20.34 -17.69
N SER A 182 -9.69 20.84 -17.34
CA SER A 182 -9.88 22.25 -16.95
C SER A 182 -9.42 22.59 -15.53
N ALA A 183 -8.93 21.61 -14.78
CA ALA A 183 -8.75 21.74 -13.34
C ALA A 183 -7.36 21.51 -12.80
N TYR A 184 -6.57 20.79 -13.57
CA TYR A 184 -5.18 20.49 -13.28
C TYR A 184 -4.32 21.64 -13.80
N SER A 185 -4.46 22.84 -13.22
CA SER A 185 -3.42 23.87 -13.39
C SER A 185 -2.31 23.61 -12.37
N ALA A 186 -1.06 23.59 -12.84
CA ALA A 186 0.13 23.32 -12.03
C ALA A 186 0.26 24.26 -10.81
N GLU A 187 -0.34 25.45 -10.88
CA GLU A 187 -0.34 26.45 -9.81
C GLU A 187 -1.20 26.04 -8.60
N ALA A 188 -2.22 25.21 -8.78
CA ALA A 188 -3.17 24.86 -7.73
C ALA A 188 -2.69 23.72 -6.79
N LEU A 189 -1.56 23.08 -7.12
CA LEU A 189 -0.96 21.95 -6.40
C LEU A 189 0.14 22.36 -5.39
N CYS A 190 0.42 23.66 -5.25
CA CYS A 190 1.49 24.14 -4.39
C CYS A 190 1.07 24.10 -2.91
N CYS A 191 1.57 23.09 -2.17
CA CYS A 191 1.39 22.96 -0.73
C CYS A 191 2.00 24.17 0.00
N ALA A 192 1.16 24.98 0.65
CA ALA A 192 1.61 25.95 1.65
C ALA A 192 1.83 25.22 2.99
N GLU A 193 3.08 25.12 3.42
CA GLU A 193 3.45 24.80 4.81
C GLU A 193 2.93 25.91 5.75
N PRO A 194 2.13 25.63 6.79
CA PRO A 194 1.98 26.59 7.87
C PRO A 194 3.09 26.36 8.89
N SER A 195 4.18 27.11 8.75
CA SER A 195 5.08 27.40 9.86
C SER A 195 4.30 28.18 10.93
N LEU A 196 3.97 27.55 12.06
CA LEU A 196 3.56 28.26 13.26
C LEU A 196 4.31 27.71 14.47
N HIS A 197 5.51 28.25 14.65
CA HIS A 197 6.03 28.56 15.97
C HIS A 197 5.28 29.80 16.49
N ALA A 198 4.40 29.63 17.47
CA ALA A 198 4.00 30.69 18.40
C ALA A 198 3.39 30.02 19.63
N GLY A 199 4.08 30.14 20.77
CA GLY A 199 3.76 29.45 22.00
C GLY A 199 2.48 29.96 22.67
N TYR A 200 1.92 29.10 23.52
CA TYR A 200 1.15 29.54 24.67
C TYR A 200 1.50 28.64 25.86
N SER A 201 2.03 29.29 26.89
CA SER A 201 2.31 28.77 28.23
C SER A 201 1.16 29.15 29.17
N ARG A 202 1.15 28.49 30.34
CA ARG A 202 0.26 28.57 31.52
C ARG A 202 -0.99 27.69 31.44
N ALA A 203 -1.53 27.13 32.52
CA ALA A 203 -1.14 26.80 33.89
C ALA A 203 -2.35 25.99 34.45
N GLY A 204 -2.15 25.15 35.46
CA GLY A 204 -3.18 24.28 36.07
C GLY A 204 -4.37 25.02 36.73
N PRO A 205 -5.26 24.29 37.42
CA PRO A 205 -4.86 23.68 38.70
C PRO A 205 -5.36 22.24 38.98
N SER A 206 -4.67 21.68 39.97
CA SER A 206 -4.90 20.45 40.75
C SER A 206 -6.17 20.48 41.60
N LEU A 207 -6.79 19.33 41.85
CA LEU A 207 -7.35 18.96 43.15
C LEU A 207 -7.31 17.43 43.36
N ALA A 208 -7.08 17.05 44.62
CA ALA A 208 -6.81 15.71 45.15
C ALA A 208 -8.02 15.09 45.89
N GLY A 209 -7.91 13.80 46.23
CA GLY A 209 -8.71 13.10 47.27
C GLY A 209 -8.85 11.59 46.95
N THR A 210 -8.04 10.66 47.50
CA THR A 210 -8.00 10.00 48.84
C THR A 210 -9.06 8.91 49.12
N GLY A 211 -8.58 7.71 49.51
CA GLY A 211 -9.28 6.67 50.30
C GLY A 211 -9.15 5.25 49.68
N HIS A 212 -8.27 4.33 50.12
CA HIS A 212 -8.21 3.46 51.32
C HIS A 212 -9.25 2.30 51.40
N GLY A 213 -8.76 1.09 51.73
CA GLY A 213 -9.50 -0.07 52.28
C GLY A 213 -9.45 -1.31 51.39
N ASP A 214 -8.56 -2.29 51.62
CA ASP A 214 -8.65 -3.44 52.56
C ASP A 214 -9.02 -4.76 51.83
N GLY A 215 -8.16 -5.78 51.91
CA GLY A 215 -8.46 -7.17 51.49
C GLY A 215 -9.13 -7.96 52.62
N PRO A 216 -9.01 -9.31 52.71
CA PRO A 216 -8.80 -10.36 51.70
C PRO A 216 -9.92 -11.46 51.81
N LEU A 217 -9.67 -12.66 51.25
CA LEU A 217 -10.26 -14.00 51.56
C LEU A 217 -11.07 -14.65 50.43
N GLY A 218 -10.80 -15.93 50.17
CA GLY A 218 -11.74 -16.86 49.54
C GLY A 218 -11.15 -17.89 48.59
N ASP A 219 -10.42 -18.87 49.12
CA ASP A 219 -10.17 -20.18 48.48
C ASP A 219 -11.44 -21.04 48.60
N LEU A 220 -11.93 -21.66 47.51
CA LEU A 220 -12.80 -22.85 47.52
C LEU A 220 -12.74 -23.58 46.16
N THR A 221 -11.89 -24.61 46.12
CA THR A 221 -12.12 -25.98 45.61
C THR A 221 -13.23 -26.29 44.59
N ALA A 222 -12.79 -27.04 43.55
CA ALA A 222 -13.39 -28.25 42.96
C ALA A 222 -14.60 -28.14 42.01
N PHE A 223 -14.45 -28.62 40.77
CA PHE A 223 -14.91 -29.95 40.31
C PHE A 223 -14.74 -30.06 38.78
N ALA A 224 -14.03 -31.10 38.33
CA ALA A 224 -14.07 -31.55 36.94
C ALA A 224 -15.36 -32.37 36.69
N PRO A 225 -15.79 -32.49 35.43
CA PRO A 225 -15.79 -33.83 34.86
C PRO A 225 -15.17 -33.91 33.46
N ARG A 226 -14.60 -35.09 33.22
CA ARG A 226 -13.95 -35.56 31.99
C ARG A 226 -14.97 -35.70 30.86
N ASP A 227 -14.60 -35.21 29.68
CA ASP A 227 -15.30 -35.54 28.44
C ASP A 227 -14.65 -36.79 27.80
N PRO A 228 -15.39 -37.90 27.61
CA PRO A 228 -14.88 -39.10 26.98
C PRO A 228 -15.19 -39.03 25.48
N LEU A 229 -14.17 -38.99 24.62
CA LEU A 229 -14.16 -39.56 23.26
C LEU A 229 -12.84 -39.19 22.58
N GLN A 230 -11.82 -40.02 22.79
CA GLN A 230 -10.61 -39.99 21.98
C GLN A 230 -10.40 -41.37 21.37
N MET A 231 -10.87 -41.54 20.14
CA MET A 231 -10.52 -42.68 19.28
C MET A 231 -9.26 -42.30 18.49
N PRO A 232 -8.28 -43.20 18.36
CA PRO A 232 -7.05 -42.92 17.62
C PRO A 232 -7.32 -42.94 16.11
N HIS A 233 -7.04 -41.82 15.42
CA HIS A 233 -6.98 -41.79 13.97
C HIS A 233 -5.66 -42.41 13.49
N THR A 234 -5.77 -43.53 12.77
CA THR A 234 -4.68 -44.16 12.03
C THR A 234 -4.22 -43.22 10.90
N PRO A 235 -2.91 -42.94 10.74
CA PRO A 235 -2.42 -42.13 9.63
C PRO A 235 -2.49 -42.90 8.30
N PRO A 236 -2.86 -42.26 7.18
CA PRO A 236 -2.78 -42.88 5.86
C PRO A 236 -1.33 -43.07 5.40
N ALA A 237 -1.10 -44.16 4.66
CA ALA A 237 0.19 -44.54 4.10
C ALA A 237 0.72 -43.52 3.05
N PRO A 238 2.05 -43.35 2.91
CA PRO A 238 2.62 -42.41 1.95
C PRO A 238 2.46 -42.94 0.51
N ALA A 239 1.85 -42.13 -0.35
CA ALA A 239 1.84 -42.34 -1.79
C ALA A 239 3.12 -41.77 -2.43
N ALA A 240 3.49 -42.37 -3.57
CA ALA A 240 4.80 -42.36 -4.21
C ALA A 240 5.44 -40.99 -4.47
N ALA A 241 6.78 -40.97 -4.41
CA ALA A 241 7.62 -39.86 -4.77
C ALA A 241 7.59 -39.62 -6.30
N ASP A 242 7.23 -38.39 -6.69
CA ASP A 242 7.43 -37.89 -8.05
C ASP A 242 8.93 -37.67 -8.32
N LEU A 243 9.42 -38.27 -9.41
CA LEU A 243 10.73 -37.98 -9.98
C LEU A 243 10.79 -36.51 -10.45
N PRO A 244 11.91 -35.79 -10.24
CA PRO A 244 12.03 -34.42 -10.71
C PRO A 244 12.11 -34.37 -12.25
N PRO A 245 11.52 -33.34 -12.90
CA PRO A 245 11.63 -33.17 -14.35
C PRO A 245 13.07 -32.83 -14.76
N GLU A 246 13.46 -33.33 -15.94
CA GLU A 246 14.78 -33.07 -16.53
C GLU A 246 15.02 -31.58 -16.78
N PRO A 247 16.27 -31.09 -16.63
CA PRO A 247 16.60 -29.69 -16.88
C PRO A 247 16.55 -29.37 -18.39
N PRO A 248 16.11 -28.15 -18.78
CA PRO A 248 16.09 -27.75 -20.18
C PRO A 248 17.51 -27.65 -20.76
N SER A 249 17.63 -28.00 -22.05
CA SER A 249 18.86 -27.92 -22.84
C SER A 249 19.41 -26.48 -22.91
N SER A 250 20.73 -26.37 -23.01
CA SER A 250 21.52 -25.14 -22.86
C SER A 250 21.39 -24.11 -24.00
N GLU A 251 20.36 -24.17 -24.85
CA GLU A 251 20.23 -23.28 -26.03
C GLU A 251 19.22 -22.13 -25.87
N ASP A 252 18.44 -22.07 -24.79
CA ASP A 252 17.45 -20.98 -24.56
C ASP A 252 17.89 -19.91 -23.53
N ALA A 253 19.20 -19.73 -23.34
CA ALA A 253 19.72 -18.73 -22.41
C ALA A 253 19.65 -17.30 -23.01
N LYS A 254 18.47 -16.65 -22.95
CA LYS A 254 18.40 -15.18 -23.07
C LYS A 254 19.25 -14.54 -21.94
N PRO A 255 20.07 -13.52 -22.23
CA PRO A 255 21.04 -12.99 -21.28
C PRO A 255 20.34 -12.43 -20.04
N LYS A 256 20.59 -13.06 -18.88
CA LYS A 256 20.17 -12.55 -17.57
C LYS A 256 20.89 -11.22 -17.31
N ARG A 257 20.19 -10.10 -17.51
CA ARG A 257 20.71 -8.79 -17.15
C ARG A 257 20.89 -8.70 -15.63
N ARG A 258 22.12 -8.38 -15.23
CA ARG A 258 22.54 -8.07 -13.87
C ARG A 258 21.97 -6.71 -13.48
N TRP A 259 20.86 -6.71 -12.75
CA TRP A 259 20.34 -5.48 -12.14
C TRP A 259 21.34 -4.98 -11.10
N LYS A 260 22.12 -3.95 -11.44
CA LYS A 260 22.82 -3.15 -10.42
C LYS A 260 21.73 -2.44 -9.61
N ARG A 261 21.54 -2.88 -8.36
CA ARG A 261 20.70 -2.25 -7.36
C ARG A 261 21.64 -1.63 -6.31
N ALA A 262 21.53 -0.32 -6.12
CA ALA A 262 22.12 0.40 -5.00
C ALA A 262 21.43 -0.02 -3.68
#